data_AF-A0A964Y746-F1
#
_entry.id   AF-A0A964Y746-F1
#
_cell.length_a   1.000
_cell.length_b   1.000
_cell.length_c   1.000
_cell.angle_alpha   90.00
_cell.angle_beta   90.00
_cell.angle_gamma   90.00
#
_symmetry.space_group_name_H-M   'P 1'
#
loop_
_entity.id
_entity.type
_entity.pdbx_description
1 polymer ?
#
loop_
_entity_poly.entity_id
_entity_poly.type
_entity_poly.pdbx_seq_one_letter_code
_entity_poly.pdbx_strand_id
1 'polypeptide(L)'
;HKLVKYKQLKESNILVNRSEAIFTNQNSLGAMGCTYSHLAILKDAIDCDYENILVLEDDFIIKKDPHLISDLIDEANQEIGYGNWDILFLDNWHEIKAGNYPVLKRHTYSYPNFDPMDRNIMTYSIPRSTSLNSIFARVGTYSMVISKVGAKKIFSQFQKNKVFHPIDGELFKINILNMFEVKEHYIKVDYSTSDTKN
;
A
#
# COMPACT_ATOMS: atom_id res chain seq x y z
N HIS A 1 13.22 -39.22 -9.74
CA HIS A 1 12.79 -38.52 -10.97
C HIS A 1 11.97 -37.23 -10.70
N LYS A 2 12.38 -36.34 -9.78
CA LYS A 2 11.62 -35.10 -9.47
C LYS A 2 12.53 -33.88 -9.15
N LEU A 3 13.69 -33.78 -9.80
CA LEU A 3 14.63 -32.64 -9.64
C LEU A 3 15.07 -32.00 -10.98
N VAL A 4 14.46 -32.40 -12.11
CA VAL A 4 14.87 -31.93 -13.45
C VAL A 4 14.08 -30.68 -13.92
N LYS A 5 12.95 -30.33 -13.28
CA LYS A 5 12.13 -29.18 -13.71
C LYS A 5 12.61 -27.79 -13.26
N TYR A 6 13.54 -27.71 -12.30
CA TYR A 6 14.00 -26.41 -11.78
C TYR A 6 15.03 -25.70 -12.68
N LYS A 7 15.71 -26.44 -13.58
CA LYS A 7 16.81 -25.88 -14.38
C LYS A 7 16.38 -25.35 -15.75
N GLN A 8 15.21 -25.75 -16.27
CA GLN A 8 14.71 -25.31 -17.59
C GLN A 8 13.90 -24.00 -17.55
N LEU A 9 13.53 -23.49 -16.38
CA LEU A 9 12.72 -22.27 -16.24
C LEU A 9 13.54 -20.96 -16.26
N LYS A 10 14.87 -21.04 -16.40
CA LYS A 10 15.75 -19.86 -16.43
C LYS A 10 15.95 -19.25 -17.82
N GLU A 11 15.52 -19.92 -18.89
CA GLU A 11 15.86 -19.55 -20.27
C GLU A 11 14.68 -19.18 -21.17
N SER A 12 13.44 -19.21 -20.67
CA SER A 12 12.29 -18.71 -21.45
C SER A 12 11.91 -17.32 -20.98
N ASN A 13 12.09 -16.35 -21.88
CA ASN A 13 11.38 -15.06 -21.87
C ASN A 13 9.87 -15.35 -21.89
N ILE A 14 9.28 -15.59 -20.71
CA ILE A 14 7.83 -15.75 -20.58
C ILE A 14 7.22 -14.36 -20.82
N LEU A 15 6.85 -14.12 -22.07
CA LEU A 15 5.78 -13.21 -22.44
C LEU A 15 4.53 -13.70 -21.71
N VAL A 16 4.26 -13.12 -20.54
CA VAL A 16 3.06 -13.40 -19.76
C VAL A 16 1.85 -13.00 -20.61
N ASN A 17 1.06 -13.99 -20.98
CA ASN A 17 -0.18 -13.80 -21.71
C ASN A 17 -1.14 -12.95 -20.84
N ARG A 18 -1.43 -11.73 -21.29
CA ARG A 18 -2.12 -10.66 -20.53
C ARG A 18 -3.56 -11.04 -20.11
N SER A 19 -4.12 -12.10 -20.66
CA SER A 19 -5.46 -12.59 -20.32
C SER A 19 -5.55 -13.28 -18.96
N GLU A 20 -4.43 -13.68 -18.31
CA GLU A 20 -4.47 -14.62 -17.17
C GLU A 20 -3.69 -14.20 -15.92
N ALA A 21 -2.89 -13.12 -15.97
CA ALA A 21 -2.02 -12.80 -14.83
C ALA A 21 -2.80 -12.39 -13.57
N ILE A 22 -2.64 -13.19 -12.52
CA ILE A 22 -3.08 -12.89 -11.14
C ILE A 22 -1.88 -12.52 -10.27
N PHE A 23 -0.64 -12.93 -10.58
CA PHE A 23 0.60 -12.40 -10.03
C PHE A 23 1.76 -12.76 -10.97
N THR A 24 2.82 -11.96 -11.05
CA THR A 24 4.06 -12.34 -11.75
C THR A 24 4.90 -13.32 -10.92
N ASN A 25 5.78 -14.08 -11.57
CA ASN A 25 6.74 -14.99 -10.91
C ASN A 25 7.78 -14.28 -10.01
N GLN A 26 7.72 -12.95 -9.92
CA GLN A 26 8.58 -12.13 -9.07
C GLN A 26 7.97 -11.89 -7.68
N ASN A 27 6.71 -12.25 -7.47
CA ASN A 27 6.03 -12.06 -6.19
C ASN A 27 6.30 -13.25 -5.25
N SER A 28 6.66 -12.96 -3.99
CA SER A 28 6.74 -13.99 -2.96
C SER A 28 5.33 -14.46 -2.58
N LEU A 29 5.21 -15.70 -2.10
CA LEU A 29 3.93 -16.22 -1.57
C LEU A 29 3.40 -15.34 -0.43
N GLY A 30 4.29 -14.78 0.40
CA GLY A 30 3.92 -13.83 1.46
C GLY A 30 3.27 -12.56 0.90
N ALA A 31 3.86 -11.96 -0.14
CA ALA A 31 3.32 -10.74 -0.76
C ALA A 31 1.96 -11.00 -1.47
N MET A 32 1.80 -12.19 -2.06
CA MET A 32 0.52 -12.64 -2.60
C MET A 32 -0.53 -12.80 -1.50
N GLY A 33 -0.16 -13.45 -0.38
CA GLY A 33 -1.01 -13.64 0.79
C GLY A 33 -1.47 -12.32 1.38
N CYS A 34 -0.54 -11.40 1.60
CA CYS A 34 -0.83 -10.02 2.03
C CYS A 34 -1.88 -9.38 1.11
N THR A 35 -1.65 -9.40 -0.19
CA THR A 35 -2.58 -8.81 -1.18
C THR A 35 -3.98 -9.42 -1.11
N TYR A 36 -4.09 -10.76 -1.02
CA TYR A 36 -5.39 -11.40 -0.90
C TYR A 36 -6.10 -11.04 0.41
N SER A 37 -5.38 -11.00 1.53
CA SER A 37 -5.94 -10.60 2.83
C SER A 37 -6.48 -9.17 2.78
N HIS A 38 -5.72 -8.23 2.22
CA HIS A 38 -6.19 -6.85 2.02
C HIS A 38 -7.43 -6.78 1.12
N LEU A 39 -7.45 -7.48 -0.03
CA LEU A 39 -8.61 -7.46 -0.91
C LEU A 39 -9.86 -8.09 -0.26
N ALA A 40 -9.68 -9.12 0.57
CA ALA A 40 -10.77 -9.74 1.31
C ALA A 40 -11.39 -8.77 2.33
N ILE A 41 -10.58 -8.09 3.15
CA ILE A 41 -11.10 -7.11 4.13
C ILE A 41 -11.71 -5.88 3.45
N LEU A 42 -11.17 -5.46 2.30
CA LEU A 42 -11.76 -4.37 1.51
C LEU A 42 -13.13 -4.75 0.98
N LYS A 43 -13.28 -5.99 0.49
CA LYS A 43 -14.58 -6.51 0.04
C LYS A 43 -15.57 -6.57 1.20
N ASP A 44 -15.16 -7.11 2.34
CA ASP A 44 -15.99 -7.18 3.55
C ASP A 44 -16.46 -5.80 3.99
N ALA A 45 -15.54 -4.82 4.02
CA ALA A 45 -15.87 -3.44 4.37
C ALA A 45 -16.87 -2.78 3.42
N ILE A 46 -16.78 -3.09 2.12
CA ILE A 46 -17.72 -2.61 1.12
C ILE A 46 -19.09 -3.29 1.27
N ASP A 47 -19.12 -4.60 1.48
CA ASP A 47 -20.35 -5.38 1.62
C ASP A 47 -21.10 -5.01 2.92
N CYS A 48 -20.37 -4.74 4.00
CA CYS A 48 -20.91 -4.34 5.31
C CYS A 48 -21.12 -2.82 5.47
N ASP A 49 -20.82 -2.04 4.42
CA ASP A 49 -20.98 -0.58 4.38
C ASP A 49 -20.23 0.18 5.49
N TYR A 50 -19.03 -0.29 5.88
CA TYR A 50 -18.20 0.41 6.87
C TYR A 50 -17.72 1.77 6.35
N GLU A 51 -17.76 2.76 7.24
CA GLU A 51 -17.32 4.13 6.93
C GLU A 51 -15.80 4.23 6.84
N ASN A 52 -15.10 3.58 7.76
CA ASN A 52 -13.64 3.49 7.79
C ASN A 52 -13.25 2.11 8.31
N ILE A 53 -12.12 1.58 7.84
CA ILE A 53 -11.49 0.40 8.42
C ILE A 53 -10.07 0.73 8.87
N LEU A 54 -9.68 0.21 10.03
CA LEU A 54 -8.30 0.21 10.50
C LEU A 54 -7.66 -1.11 10.08
N VAL A 55 -6.57 -1.04 9.32
CA VAL A 55 -5.79 -2.20 8.89
C VAL A 55 -4.44 -2.14 9.58
N LEU A 56 -4.16 -3.19 10.34
CA LEU A 56 -2.89 -3.44 11.02
C LEU A 56 -2.38 -4.82 10.61
N GLU A 57 -1.17 -4.91 10.07
CA GLU A 57 -0.47 -6.18 9.89
C GLU A 57 0.04 -6.70 11.24
N ASP A 58 0.66 -7.88 11.30
CA ASP A 58 1.08 -8.53 12.54
C ASP A 58 2.37 -7.95 13.16
N ASP A 59 3.17 -7.24 12.39
CA ASP A 59 4.47 -6.71 12.77
C ASP A 59 4.42 -5.23 13.20
N PHE A 60 3.45 -4.82 14.02
CA PHE A 60 3.30 -3.41 14.45
C PHE A 60 3.71 -3.13 15.91
N ILE A 61 4.09 -1.87 16.16
CA ILE A 61 4.38 -1.30 17.47
C ILE A 61 3.51 -0.07 17.67
N ILE A 62 2.79 -0.02 18.78
CA ILE A 62 2.03 1.16 19.22
C ILE A 62 3.00 2.18 19.82
N LYS A 63 2.94 3.43 19.34
CA LYS A 63 3.76 4.56 19.81
C LYS A 63 2.95 5.61 20.58
N LYS A 64 1.64 5.67 20.34
CA LYS A 64 0.69 6.57 20.98
C LYS A 64 -0.59 5.84 21.35
N ASP A 65 -1.43 6.46 22.17
CA ASP A 65 -2.74 5.93 22.50
C ASP A 65 -3.58 5.66 21.23
N PRO A 66 -3.99 4.40 20.95
CA PRO A 66 -4.81 4.06 19.79
C PRO A 66 -6.16 4.78 19.75
N HIS A 67 -6.69 5.24 20.89
CA HIS A 67 -7.94 5.99 20.92
C HIS A 67 -7.83 7.32 20.15
N LEU A 68 -6.63 7.87 20.01
CA LEU A 68 -6.39 9.10 19.24
C LEU A 68 -6.56 8.90 17.72
N ILE A 69 -6.71 7.66 17.24
CA ILE A 69 -6.97 7.40 15.81
C ILE A 69 -8.32 7.98 15.39
N SER A 70 -9.34 8.01 16.27
CA SER A 70 -10.61 8.67 15.95
C SER A 70 -10.41 10.16 15.71
N ASP A 71 -9.56 10.82 16.51
CA ASP A 71 -9.30 12.25 16.38
C ASP A 71 -8.62 12.56 15.04
N LEU A 72 -7.76 11.67 14.55
CA LEU A 72 -7.14 11.81 13.23
C LEU A 72 -8.15 11.65 12.09
N ILE A 73 -9.13 10.75 12.23
CA ILE A 73 -10.22 10.58 11.26
C ILE A 73 -11.10 11.83 11.25
N ASP A 74 -11.42 12.37 12.42
CA ASP A 74 -12.20 13.60 12.55
C ASP A 74 -11.46 14.81 11.95
N GLU A 75 -10.15 14.93 12.23
CA GLU A 75 -9.29 15.95 11.62
C GLU A 75 -9.27 15.80 10.08
N ALA A 76 -9.11 14.58 9.55
CA ALA A 76 -9.15 14.35 8.12
C ALA A 76 -10.50 14.76 7.50
N ASN A 77 -11.61 14.43 8.16
CA ASN A 77 -12.95 14.79 7.71
C ASN A 77 -13.19 16.31 7.74
N GLN A 78 -12.63 17.02 8.72
CA GLN A 78 -12.78 18.47 8.86
C GLN A 78 -11.88 19.25 7.89
N GLU A 79 -10.60 18.89 7.80
CA GLU A 79 -9.59 19.66 7.08
C GLU A 79 -9.51 19.33 5.58
N ILE A 80 -9.77 18.07 5.22
CA ILE A 80 -9.72 17.59 3.83
C ILE A 80 -11.14 17.47 3.25
N GLY A 81 -12.10 17.16 4.11
CA GLY A 81 -13.49 16.91 3.75
C GLY A 81 -13.82 15.42 3.70
N TYR A 82 -14.97 15.07 4.27
CA TYR A 82 -15.50 13.71 4.20
C TYR A 82 -15.62 13.23 2.74
N GLY A 83 -15.04 12.06 2.45
CA GLY A 83 -14.99 11.49 1.10
C GLY A 83 -13.89 12.03 0.18
N ASN A 84 -13.10 13.03 0.63
CA ASN A 84 -11.98 13.59 -0.14
C ASN A 84 -10.62 12.97 0.23
N TRP A 85 -10.57 12.06 1.20
CA TRP A 85 -9.39 11.27 1.53
C TRP A 85 -9.68 9.78 1.39
N ASP A 86 -8.67 9.00 0.99
CA ASP A 86 -8.82 7.58 0.69
C ASP A 86 -8.05 6.70 1.67
N ILE A 87 -6.82 7.10 2.00
CA ILE A 87 -5.94 6.36 2.91
C ILE A 87 -5.27 7.34 3.85
N LEU A 88 -5.29 7.02 5.15
CA LEU A 88 -4.52 7.69 6.18
C LEU A 88 -3.54 6.68 6.81
N PHE A 89 -2.25 6.87 6.57
CA PHE A 89 -1.20 6.07 7.19
C PHE A 89 -0.90 6.59 8.60
N LEU A 90 -0.71 5.66 9.56
CA LEU A 90 -0.54 6.00 10.98
C LEU A 90 0.92 6.12 11.42
N ASP A 91 1.79 6.30 10.45
CA ASP A 91 3.21 6.53 10.63
C ASP A 91 3.76 7.47 9.54
N ASN A 92 4.81 8.20 9.88
CA ASN A 92 5.49 9.13 8.99
C ASN A 92 6.58 8.39 8.17
N TRP A 93 6.23 7.93 6.98
CA TRP A 93 7.14 7.16 6.13
C TRP A 93 8.35 8.01 5.68
N HIS A 94 8.14 9.31 5.51
CA HIS A 94 9.16 10.27 5.09
C HIS A 94 10.20 10.54 6.19
N GLU A 95 9.82 10.48 7.47
CA GLU A 95 10.77 10.54 8.59
C GLU A 95 11.68 9.31 8.63
N ILE A 96 11.12 8.11 8.42
CA ILE A 96 11.84 6.83 8.53
C ILE A 96 12.90 6.68 7.41
N LYS A 97 12.66 7.27 6.22
CA LYS A 97 13.45 6.97 5.01
C LYS A 97 14.23 8.15 4.42
N ALA A 98 14.47 9.23 5.17
CA ALA A 98 15.24 10.41 4.78
C ALA A 98 16.74 10.17 4.40
N GLY A 99 17.15 8.94 4.07
CA GLY A 99 18.55 8.61 3.77
C GLY A 99 18.81 7.58 2.66
N ASN A 100 17.86 6.75 2.22
CA ASN A 100 18.08 5.82 1.09
C ASN A 100 16.77 5.12 0.70
N TYR A 101 16.31 5.28 -0.55
CA TYR A 101 15.12 4.63 -1.11
C TYR A 101 15.47 3.47 -2.08
N PRO A 102 16.00 2.32 -1.62
CA PRO A 102 16.29 1.18 -2.50
C PRO A 102 15.02 0.43 -2.95
N VAL A 103 13.94 0.43 -2.15
CA VAL A 103 12.69 -0.31 -2.45
C VAL A 103 11.97 0.25 -3.68
N LEU A 104 12.02 1.57 -3.88
CA LEU A 104 11.39 2.23 -5.02
C LEU A 104 12.07 1.88 -6.34
N LYS A 105 13.38 1.62 -6.34
CA LYS A 105 14.12 1.25 -7.56
C LYS A 105 13.61 -0.03 -8.22
N ARG A 106 12.98 -0.94 -7.47
CA ARG A 106 12.43 -2.20 -8.00
C ARG A 106 10.97 -2.08 -8.45
N HIS A 107 10.22 -1.13 -7.91
CA HIS A 107 8.76 -1.05 -8.09
C HIS A 107 8.31 -0.09 -9.21
N THR A 108 9.20 0.76 -9.71
CA THR A 108 8.89 1.78 -10.74
C THR A 108 8.99 1.28 -12.18
N TYR A 109 9.53 0.08 -12.45
CA TYR A 109 9.94 -0.32 -13.81
C TYR A 109 9.08 -1.39 -14.50
N SER A 110 7.97 -1.83 -13.90
CA SER A 110 7.36 -3.11 -14.32
C SER A 110 5.87 -3.06 -14.65
N TYR A 111 5.28 -1.88 -14.85
CA TYR A 111 3.93 -1.79 -15.40
C TYR A 111 3.98 -1.59 -16.92
N PRO A 112 3.34 -2.45 -17.73
CA PRO A 112 3.15 -2.17 -19.14
C PRO A 112 2.31 -0.89 -19.30
N ASN A 113 2.80 0.10 -20.04
CA ASN A 113 2.12 1.37 -20.34
C ASN A 113 1.94 2.35 -19.16
N PHE A 114 2.73 2.22 -18.09
CA PHE A 114 2.81 3.28 -17.08
C PHE A 114 4.09 4.06 -17.32
N ASP A 115 3.96 5.38 -17.53
CA ASP A 115 5.13 6.23 -17.59
C ASP A 115 5.86 6.15 -16.25
N PRO A 116 7.18 5.95 -16.25
CA PRO A 116 7.93 5.88 -15.00
C PRO A 116 7.68 7.16 -14.22
N MET A 117 7.05 7.00 -13.06
CA MET A 117 6.73 8.12 -12.17
C MET A 117 8.03 8.85 -11.81
N ASP A 118 8.03 10.17 -11.89
CA ASP A 118 9.19 10.95 -11.44
C ASP A 118 9.42 10.65 -9.95
N ARG A 119 10.62 10.16 -9.66
CA ARG A 119 11.00 9.72 -8.31
C ARG A 119 11.00 10.88 -7.32
N ASN A 120 11.20 12.10 -7.79
CA ASN A 120 11.07 13.29 -6.96
C ASN A 120 9.63 13.43 -6.45
N ILE A 121 8.64 13.01 -7.26
CA ILE A 121 7.22 13.05 -6.88
C ILE A 121 6.94 12.14 -5.68
N MET A 122 7.67 11.04 -5.55
CA MET A 122 7.52 10.10 -4.43
C MET A 122 8.04 10.62 -3.09
N THR A 123 8.74 11.76 -3.08
CA THR A 123 9.28 12.38 -1.86
C THR A 123 8.46 13.57 -1.37
N TYR A 124 7.38 13.95 -2.09
CA TYR A 124 6.54 15.05 -1.62
C TYR A 124 5.68 14.61 -0.45
N SER A 125 5.85 15.36 0.63
CA SER A 125 4.95 15.41 1.77
C SER A 125 4.55 16.88 1.95
N ILE A 126 3.26 17.17 1.76
CA ILE A 126 2.72 18.53 1.79
C ILE A 126 1.88 18.67 3.07
N PRO A 127 2.21 19.58 4.00
CA PRO A 127 1.39 19.82 5.18
C PRO A 127 -0.04 20.15 4.82
N ARG A 128 -1.00 19.50 5.47
CA ARG A 128 -2.44 19.74 5.23
C ARG A 128 -3.17 20.26 6.45
N SER A 129 -2.77 19.80 7.63
CA SER A 129 -3.37 20.20 8.90
C SER A 129 -2.32 20.18 10.01
N THR A 130 -2.74 20.21 11.27
CA THR A 130 -1.84 20.11 12.42
C THR A 130 -1.12 18.76 12.44
N SER A 131 -1.85 17.67 12.24
CA SER A 131 -1.34 16.30 12.40
C SER A 131 -1.07 15.57 11.08
N LEU A 132 -1.55 16.09 9.94
CA LEU A 132 -1.56 15.35 8.67
C LEU A 132 -0.72 16.03 7.57
N ASN A 133 -0.06 15.18 6.78
CA ASN A 133 0.55 15.55 5.50
C ASN A 133 -0.16 14.78 4.37
N SER A 134 -0.34 15.43 3.22
CA SER A 134 -0.68 14.74 1.98
C SER A 134 0.58 14.18 1.34
N ILE A 135 0.50 12.95 0.86
CA ILE A 135 1.60 12.26 0.19
C ILE A 135 1.18 11.79 -1.19
N PHE A 136 2.13 11.73 -2.11
CA PHE A 136 1.86 11.24 -3.46
C PHE A 136 2.11 9.74 -3.59
N ALA A 137 3.09 9.21 -2.87
CA ALA A 137 3.45 7.81 -2.96
C ALA A 137 4.02 7.27 -1.65
N ARG A 138 3.75 5.99 -1.44
CA ARG A 138 4.34 5.20 -0.37
C ARG A 138 4.33 3.73 -0.76
N VAL A 139 5.26 2.98 -0.19
CA VAL A 139 5.25 1.51 -0.20
C VAL A 139 5.02 0.98 1.22
N GLY A 140 4.25 -0.10 1.31
CA GLY A 140 3.93 -0.82 2.55
C GLY A 140 2.57 -0.46 3.13
N THR A 141 1.88 -1.48 3.65
CA THR A 141 0.46 -1.43 4.06
C THR A 141 0.21 -1.80 5.53
N TYR A 142 1.28 -1.91 6.33
CA TYR A 142 1.24 -2.42 7.71
C TYR A 142 0.35 -1.65 8.69
N SER A 143 0.08 -0.36 8.44
CA SER A 143 -0.72 0.45 9.35
C SER A 143 -1.39 1.61 8.65
N MET A 144 -2.70 1.47 8.40
CA MET A 144 -3.48 2.50 7.73
C MET A 144 -4.96 2.45 8.11
N VAL A 145 -5.59 3.61 8.09
CA VAL A 145 -7.05 3.73 8.00
C VAL A 145 -7.42 3.91 6.53
N ILE A 146 -8.40 3.17 6.06
CA ILE A 146 -8.94 3.30 4.71
C ILE A 146 -10.39 3.78 4.81
N SER A 147 -10.71 4.87 4.12
CA SER A 147 -12.09 5.37 4.05
C SER A 147 -12.94 4.48 3.14
N LYS A 148 -14.26 4.54 3.29
CA LYS A 148 -15.22 3.87 2.39
C LYS A 148 -14.97 4.18 0.90
N VAL A 149 -14.64 5.43 0.59
CA VAL A 149 -14.32 5.86 -0.77
C VAL A 149 -13.01 5.23 -1.24
N GLY A 150 -11.98 5.26 -0.39
CA GLY A 150 -10.69 4.62 -0.66
C GLY A 150 -10.83 3.13 -0.90
N ALA A 151 -11.60 2.42 -0.07
CA ALA A 151 -11.82 0.99 -0.20
C ALA A 151 -12.43 0.63 -1.56
N LYS A 152 -13.46 1.36 -1.99
CA LYS A 152 -14.09 1.18 -3.30
C LYS A 152 -13.13 1.45 -4.46
N LYS A 153 -12.34 2.52 -4.39
CA LYS A 153 -11.33 2.85 -5.41
C LYS A 153 -10.26 1.76 -5.53
N ILE A 154 -9.70 1.32 -4.40
CA ILE A 154 -8.68 0.28 -4.38
C ILE A 154 -9.27 -1.03 -4.93
N PHE A 155 -10.39 -1.49 -4.38
CA PHE A 155 -10.97 -2.78 -4.78
C PHE A 155 -11.36 -2.79 -6.27
N SER A 156 -12.01 -1.73 -6.77
CA SER A 156 -12.38 -1.63 -8.18
C SER A 156 -11.18 -1.60 -9.12
N GLN A 157 -10.06 -0.98 -8.70
CA GLN A 157 -8.83 -0.98 -9.47
C GLN A 157 -8.24 -2.39 -9.64
N PHE A 158 -8.20 -3.17 -8.56
CA PHE A 158 -7.70 -4.55 -8.60
C PHE A 158 -8.65 -5.48 -9.38
N GLN A 159 -9.97 -5.25 -9.33
CA GLN A 159 -10.93 -5.96 -10.17
C GLN A 159 -10.73 -5.64 -11.66
N LYS A 160 -10.51 -4.37 -11.99
CA LYS A 160 -10.40 -3.90 -13.38
C LYS A 160 -9.10 -4.33 -14.04
N ASN A 161 -7.97 -4.13 -13.36
CA ASN A 161 -6.64 -4.27 -13.97
C ASN A 161 -5.97 -5.62 -13.67
N LYS A 162 -6.62 -6.47 -12.87
CA LYS A 162 -6.03 -7.68 -12.29
C LYS A 162 -4.81 -7.34 -11.44
N VAL A 163 -4.31 -8.32 -10.70
CA VAL A 163 -3.23 -8.09 -9.74
C VAL A 163 -1.88 -8.33 -10.44
N PHE A 164 -1.10 -7.26 -10.63
CA PHE A 164 0.23 -7.34 -11.24
C PHE A 164 1.35 -7.29 -10.20
N HIS A 165 1.18 -6.42 -9.21
CA HIS A 165 2.07 -6.27 -8.07
C HIS A 165 1.32 -6.50 -6.76
N PRO A 166 2.05 -6.80 -5.68
CA PRO A 166 1.48 -6.86 -4.35
C PRO A 166 0.92 -5.49 -3.96
N ILE A 167 -0.12 -5.48 -3.13
CA ILE A 167 -0.82 -4.26 -2.75
C ILE A 167 0.13 -3.18 -2.19
N ASP A 168 1.10 -3.58 -1.37
CA ASP A 168 2.16 -2.73 -0.81
C ASP A 168 2.86 -1.84 -1.83
N GLY A 169 3.03 -2.35 -3.05
CA GLY A 169 3.73 -1.69 -4.15
C GLY A 169 2.82 -1.20 -5.27
N GLU A 170 1.51 -1.31 -5.10
CA GLU A 170 0.52 -0.97 -6.13
C GLU A 170 -0.30 0.27 -5.77
N LEU A 171 -0.55 0.55 -4.49
CA LEU A 171 -1.43 1.65 -4.07
C LEU A 171 -1.05 3.01 -4.68
N PHE A 172 0.24 3.36 -4.66
CA PHE A 172 0.69 4.65 -5.21
C PHE A 172 0.60 4.75 -6.74
N LYS A 173 0.37 3.64 -7.45
CA LYS A 173 0.15 3.62 -8.91
C LYS A 173 -1.32 3.88 -9.26
N ILE A 174 -2.19 3.89 -8.26
CA ILE A 174 -3.61 4.22 -8.41
C ILE A 174 -3.71 5.75 -8.35
N ASN A 175 -3.51 6.41 -9.50
CA ASN A 175 -3.43 7.89 -9.63
C ASN A 175 -4.68 8.67 -9.15
N ILE A 176 -5.72 7.98 -8.67
CA ILE A 176 -6.96 8.57 -8.15
C ILE A 176 -7.06 8.52 -6.62
N LEU A 177 -6.03 8.02 -5.93
CA LEU A 177 -6.00 7.94 -4.47
C LEU A 177 -5.43 9.22 -3.85
N ASN A 178 -6.19 9.79 -2.93
CA ASN A 178 -5.80 10.86 -2.03
C ASN A 178 -5.24 10.25 -0.75
N MET A 179 -3.92 10.18 -0.67
CA MET A 179 -3.20 9.55 0.43
C MET A 179 -2.64 10.60 1.40
N PHE A 180 -2.69 10.26 2.68
CA PHE A 180 -2.22 11.09 3.77
C PHE A 180 -1.42 10.25 4.76
N GLU A 181 -0.50 10.89 5.46
CA GLU A 181 0.22 10.30 6.59
C GLU A 181 0.16 11.24 7.80
N VAL A 182 0.32 10.67 8.98
CA VAL A 182 0.52 11.44 10.21
C VAL A 182 1.92 12.05 10.27
N LYS A 183 2.05 13.23 10.86
CA LYS A 183 3.36 13.86 11.12
C LYS A 183 4.15 13.17 12.21
N GLU A 184 3.45 12.64 13.21
CA GLU A 184 4.04 11.88 14.31
C GLU A 184 3.53 10.45 14.29
N HIS A 185 4.41 9.50 14.60
CA HIS A 185 4.07 8.09 14.57
C HIS A 185 3.10 7.69 15.67
N TYR A 186 1.95 7.13 15.29
CA TYR A 186 1.00 6.49 16.21
C TYR A 186 1.24 5.00 16.29
N ILE A 187 1.53 4.40 15.14
CA ILE A 187 1.92 3.01 14.98
C ILE A 187 3.20 2.97 14.13
N LYS A 188 4.07 1.99 14.30
CA LYS A 188 5.22 1.74 13.42
C LYS A 188 5.30 0.26 13.11
N VAL A 189 5.96 -0.09 12.01
CA VAL A 189 6.40 -1.47 11.80
C VAL A 189 7.55 -1.81 12.76
N ASP A 190 7.49 -3.01 13.34
CA ASP A 190 8.55 -3.69 14.06
C ASP A 190 9.42 -4.46 13.08
N TYR A 191 10.45 -3.78 12.56
CA TYR A 191 11.42 -4.46 11.70
C TYR A 191 12.16 -5.61 12.42
N SER A 192 12.13 -5.71 13.76
CA SER A 192 12.78 -6.82 14.46
C SER A 192 12.08 -8.15 14.19
N THR A 193 10.77 -8.12 14.00
CA THR A 193 9.88 -9.28 13.78
C THR A 193 9.37 -9.39 12.34
N SER A 194 9.49 -8.34 11.53
CA SER A 194 9.05 -8.34 10.13
C SER A 194 9.78 -9.36 9.25
N ASP A 195 9.00 -10.20 8.55
CA ASP A 195 9.47 -11.17 7.55
C ASP A 195 9.99 -10.51 6.26
N THR A 196 9.87 -9.19 6.14
CA THR A 196 10.30 -8.41 4.96
C THR A 196 11.79 -8.05 4.96
N LYS A 197 12.58 -8.52 5.95
CA LYS A 197 14.04 -8.40 6.01
C LYS A 197 14.74 -9.22 4.90
N ASN A 198 14.70 -8.74 3.65
CA ASN A 198 15.50 -9.28 2.55
C ASN A 198 16.24 -8.17 1.79
#